data_AF-A0A7C5GS00-F1
#
_entry.id   AF-A0A7C5GS00-F1
#
_cell.length_a   1.000
_cell.length_b   1.000
_cell.length_c   1.000
_cell.angle_alpha   90.00
_cell.angle_beta   90.00
_cell.angle_gamma   90.00
#
_symmetry.space_group_name_H-M   'P 1'
#
loop_
_entity.id
_entity.type
_entity.pdbx_description
1 polymer ?
#
loop_
_entity_poly.entity_id
_entity_poly.type
_entity_poly.pdbx_seq_one_letter_code
_entity_poly.pdbx_strand_id
1 'polypeptide(L)' 'CNIKPKKIRGIISEVMILAACNEKGPILIVPERDVKEGTRIS' A
#
# COMPACT_ATOMS: atom_id res chain seq x y z
N CYS A 1 -9.31 -3.73 0.95
CA CYS A 1 -8.79 -2.55 1.66
C CYS A 1 -9.79 -2.15 2.73
N ASN A 2 -9.36 -1.94 3.98
CA ASN A 2 -10.25 -1.66 5.12
C ASN A 2 -9.63 -0.69 6.15
N ILE A 3 -8.62 0.09 5.74
CA ILE A 3 -8.02 1.10 6.61
C ILE A 3 -9.00 2.28 6.72
N LYS A 4 -9.18 2.80 7.93
CA LYS A 4 -10.00 4.00 8.14
C LYS A 4 -9.34 5.19 7.41
N PRO A 5 -10.08 5.95 6.57
CA PRO A 5 -9.53 7.11 5.89
C PRO A 5 -8.94 8.14 6.85
N LYS A 6 -7.88 8.83 6.42
CA LYS A 6 -7.18 9.83 7.24
C LYS A 6 -6.85 11.07 6.43
N LYS A 7 -7.07 12.25 7.02
CA LYS A 7 -6.68 13.54 6.43
C LYS A 7 -5.19 13.78 6.65
N ILE A 8 -4.44 14.01 5.57
CA ILE A 8 -3.00 14.30 5.56
C ILE A 8 -2.80 15.57 4.74
N ARG A 9 -2.31 16.64 5.38
CA ARG A 9 -2.07 17.96 4.74
C ARG A 9 -3.26 18.47 3.91
N GLY A 10 -4.48 18.30 4.41
CA GLY A 10 -5.69 18.78 3.73
C GLY A 10 -6.39 17.74 2.83
N ILE A 11 -5.69 16.67 2.44
CA ILE A 11 -6.17 15.65 1.50
C ILE A 11 -6.59 14.38 2.26
N ILE A 12 -7.67 13.73 1.85
CA ILE A 12 -8.10 12.45 2.44
C ILE A 12 -7.35 11.31 1.75
N SER A 13 -6.59 10.53 2.53
CA SER A 13 -6.00 9.27 2.10
C SER A 13 -6.94 8.13 2.49
N GLU A 14 -7.41 7.38 1.49
CA GLU A 14 -8.33 6.25 1.67
C GLU A 14 -7.61 4.91 1.84
N VAL A 15 -6.34 4.84 1.41
CA VAL A 15 -5.52 3.62 1.42
C VAL A 15 -4.07 3.94 1.78
N MET A 16 -3.28 2.88 1.95
CA MET A 16 -1.83 2.93 2.14
C MET A 16 -1.17 1.83 1.30
N ILE A 17 0.01 2.11 0.76
CA ILE A 17 0.80 1.14 -0.01
C ILE A 17 1.74 0.40 0.96
N LEU A 18 1.86 -0.91 0.80
CA LEU A 18 2.74 -1.73 1.63
C LEU A 18 4.17 -1.72 1.09
N ALA A 19 5.14 -1.58 1.99
CA ALA A 19 6.57 -1.59 1.70
C ALA A 19 7.32 -2.37 2.79
N ALA A 20 8.40 -3.04 2.39
CA ALA A 20 9.39 -3.54 3.33
C ALA A 20 10.32 -2.38 3.73
N CYS A 21 10.44 -2.11 5.03
CA CYS A 21 11.27 -1.03 5.54
C CYS A 21 12.51 -1.60 6.22
N ASN A 22 13.68 -1.13 5.81
CA ASN A 22 14.95 -1.38 6.50
C ASN A 22 15.73 -0.06 6.65
N GLU A 23 16.96 -0.14 7.17
CA GLU A 23 17.82 1.04 7.39
C GLU A 23 18.14 1.82 6.10
N LYS A 24 18.04 1.19 4.92
CA LYS A 24 18.28 1.82 3.63
C LYS A 24 17.04 2.51 3.04
N GLY A 25 15.87 2.32 3.66
CA GLY A 25 14.60 2.92 3.25
C GLY A 25 13.54 1.89 2.82
N PRO A 26 12.39 2.38 2.32
CA PRO A 26 11.27 1.54 1.94
C PRO A 26 11.45 0.94 0.54
N ILE A 27 11.15 -0.35 0.40
CA ILE A 27 11.05 -1.07 -0.87
C ILE A 27 9.60 -1.49 -1.07
N LEU A 28 8.97 -1.07 -2.18
CA LEU A 28 7.56 -1.39 -2.45
C LEU A 28 7.36 -2.90 -2.62
N ILE A 29 6.30 -3.42 -2.00
CA ILE A 29 5.87 -4.79 -2.25
C ILE A 29 5.15 -4.83 -3.60
N VAL A 30 5.63 -5.68 -4.50
CA VAL A 30 5.04 -5.94 -5.82
C VAL A 30 4.80 -7.43 -5.99
N PRO A 31 3.77 -7.84 -6.74
CA PRO A 31 3.56 -9.26 -7.04
C PRO A 31 4.68 -9.78 -7.95
N GLU A 32 5.08 -11.04 -7.76
CA GLU A 32 6.15 -11.67 -8.56
C GLU A 32 5.77 -11.91 -10.02
N ARG A 33 4.48 -11.84 -10.34
CA ARG A 33 3.89 -12.04 -11.67
C ARG A 33 2.73 -11.09 -11.88
N ASP A 34 2.35 -10.89 -13.13
CA ASP A 34 1.16 -10.12 -13.47
C ASP A 34 -0.11 -10.76 -12.89
N VAL A 35 -0.90 -9.94 -12.21
CA VAL A 35 -2.17 -10.32 -11.58
C VAL A 35 -3.24 -9.32 -11.97
N LYS A 36 -4.50 -9.74 -11.92
CA LYS A 36 -5.63 -8.84 -12.18
C LYS A 36 -5.74 -7.81 -11.05
N GLU A 37 -6.18 -6.61 -11.40
CA GLU A 37 -6.52 -5.59 -10.42
C GLU A 37 -7.54 -6.11 -9.39
N GLY A 38 -7.38 -5.69 -8.14
CA GLY A 38 -8.25 -6.12 -7.04
C GLY A 38 -8.01 -7.56 -6.57
N THR A 39 -7.01 -8.28 -7.11
CA THR A 39 -6.58 -9.57 -6.56
C THR A 39 -6.27 -9.41 -5.07
N ARG A 40 -6.93 -10.20 -4.23
CA ARG A 40 -6.78 -10.12 -2.77
C ARG A 40 -5.55 -10.90 -2.33
N ILE A 41 -4.87 -10.35 -1.35
CA ILE A 41 -3.89 -11.06 -0.53
C ILE A 41 -4.67 -11.75 0.60
N SER A 42 -4.35 -13.02 0.89
CA SER A 42 -4.98 -13.85 1.92
C SER A 42 -4.00 -14.16 3.05
#